data_AF-A0A662GG92-F1
#
_entry.id   AF-A0A662GG92-F1
#
_cell.length_a   1.000
_cell.length_b   1.000
_cell.length_c   1.000
_cell.angle_alpha   90.00
_cell.angle_beta   90.00
_cell.angle_gamma   90.00
#
_symmetry.space_group_name_H-M   'P 1'
#
loop_
_entity.id
_entity.type
_entity.pdbx_description
1 polymer ?
#
loop_
_entity_poly.entity_id
_entity_poly.type
_entity_poly.pdbx_seq_one_letter_code
_entity_poly.pdbx_strand_id
1 'polypeptide(L)'
;MDKIDKRSEIYERLIKIIEVTKNIYENRIDPFKIDLNKIIEELAQIFPKLKSADEIGLDMEALYNIALLVRERGDWIRSESALLVLGPLFAMLRIKLFNPEELAKIFLESWHPIISLNQITTTRFLSALNYWMSLKKYGGRKIELIKDIGFSEISFDELRKYGFLSEEGFRKIVMKFRNRIEKLFKRRDRIDYWECVMANSFQRTVENAYALSFLISRGIYFIDIEPLSGKIYVYKKMPRKIISSSIVTSISYEDWVKRRMENE
;
A
#
# COMPACT_ATOMS: atom_id res chain seq x y z
N MET A 1 1.42 46.68 -21.34
CA MET A 1 1.20 45.39 -22.03
C MET A 1 1.59 44.17 -21.19
N ASP A 2 2.68 44.20 -20.40
CA ASP A 2 3.18 43.08 -19.58
C ASP A 2 2.23 42.37 -18.58
N LYS A 3 1.21 43.07 -18.03
CA LYS A 3 0.31 42.51 -17.01
C LYS A 3 -0.88 41.71 -17.58
N ILE A 4 -1.21 41.90 -18.84
CA ILE A 4 -2.32 41.21 -19.50
C ILE A 4 -1.84 39.84 -20.00
N ASP A 5 -0.62 39.79 -20.53
CA ASP A 5 0.03 38.59 -21.04
C ASP A 5 0.28 37.54 -19.93
N LYS A 6 0.81 37.98 -18.78
CA LYS A 6 1.02 37.09 -17.60
C LYS A 6 -0.27 36.53 -16.99
N ARG A 7 -1.42 37.19 -17.15
CA ARG A 7 -2.71 36.67 -16.65
C ARG A 7 -3.27 35.61 -17.58
N SER A 8 -3.12 35.78 -18.89
CA SER A 8 -3.45 34.75 -19.88
C SER A 8 -2.67 33.47 -19.62
N GLU A 9 -1.37 33.59 -19.31
CA GLU A 9 -0.49 32.44 -19.07
C GLU A 9 -0.88 31.65 -17.81
N ILE A 10 -1.27 32.32 -16.73
CA ILE A 10 -1.73 31.66 -15.49
C ILE A 10 -3.05 30.91 -15.74
N TYR A 11 -3.97 31.52 -16.50
CA TYR A 11 -5.25 30.92 -16.86
C TYR A 11 -5.07 29.65 -17.70
N GLU A 12 -4.24 29.70 -18.74
CA GLU A 12 -3.93 28.54 -19.59
C GLU A 12 -3.27 27.42 -18.79
N ARG A 13 -2.39 27.77 -17.84
CA ARG A 13 -1.74 26.79 -16.96
C ARG A 13 -2.76 26.02 -16.11
N LEU A 14 -3.68 26.74 -15.46
CA LEU A 14 -4.72 26.15 -14.61
C LEU A 14 -5.66 25.25 -15.43
N ILE A 15 -6.09 25.71 -16.60
CA ILE A 15 -6.94 24.92 -17.50
C ILE A 15 -6.22 23.65 -17.94
N LYS A 16 -4.93 23.74 -18.29
CA LYS A 16 -4.11 22.59 -18.68
C LYS A 16 -3.96 21.58 -17.54
N ILE A 17 -3.77 22.04 -16.31
CA ILE A 17 -3.73 21.15 -15.12
C ILE A 17 -5.08 20.44 -14.96
N ILE A 18 -6.19 21.18 -15.02
CA ILE A 18 -7.55 20.64 -14.92
C ILE A 18 -7.80 19.59 -16.01
N GLU A 19 -7.43 19.87 -17.25
CA GLU A 19 -7.64 18.99 -18.40
C GLU A 19 -6.78 17.72 -18.30
N VAL A 20 -5.53 17.82 -17.85
CA VAL A 20 -4.68 16.66 -17.57
C VAL A 20 -5.32 15.79 -16.48
N THR A 21 -5.82 16.40 -15.39
CA THR A 21 -6.51 15.63 -14.34
C THR A 21 -7.82 15.00 -14.82
N LYS A 22 -8.62 15.69 -15.65
CA LYS A 22 -9.87 15.16 -16.21
C LYS A 22 -9.64 13.98 -17.17
N ASN A 23 -8.61 14.05 -18.00
CA ASN A 23 -8.27 12.96 -18.93
C ASN A 23 -7.90 11.63 -18.25
N ILE A 24 -7.50 11.66 -16.98
CA ILE A 24 -7.22 10.45 -16.19
C ILE A 24 -8.53 9.76 -15.79
N TYR A 25 -9.57 10.52 -15.45
CA TYR A 25 -10.90 9.98 -15.15
C TYR A 25 -11.53 9.28 -16.35
N GLU A 26 -11.25 9.76 -17.56
CA GLU A 26 -11.73 9.14 -18.79
C GLU A 26 -10.91 7.90 -19.23
N ASN A 27 -10.07 7.34 -18.34
CA ASN A 27 -9.23 6.16 -18.59
C ASN A 27 -8.24 6.30 -19.75
N ARG A 28 -7.85 7.52 -20.13
CA ARG A 28 -6.89 7.74 -21.23
C ARG A 28 -5.44 7.65 -20.80
N ILE A 29 -5.15 7.81 -19.50
CA ILE A 29 -3.78 7.93 -18.97
C ILE A 29 -3.68 7.18 -17.63
N ASP A 30 -2.60 6.42 -17.45
CA ASP A 30 -2.25 5.76 -16.18
C ASP A 30 -2.11 6.79 -15.04
N PRO A 31 -2.89 6.66 -13.95
CA PRO A 31 -2.88 7.59 -12.82
C PRO A 31 -1.50 7.83 -12.23
N PHE A 32 -0.58 6.86 -12.30
CA PHE A 32 0.76 6.94 -11.69
C PHE A 32 1.82 7.62 -12.56
N LYS A 33 1.53 7.91 -13.83
CA LYS A 33 2.48 8.59 -14.72
C LYS A 33 2.68 10.07 -14.39
N ILE A 34 1.78 10.65 -13.59
CA ILE A 34 1.76 12.09 -13.29
C ILE A 34 2.49 12.37 -11.98
N ASP A 35 3.35 13.38 -12.02
CA ASP A 35 4.09 13.87 -10.86
C ASP A 35 3.24 14.89 -10.09
N LEU A 36 2.52 14.40 -9.07
CA LEU A 36 1.63 15.24 -8.27
C LEU A 36 2.38 16.32 -7.48
N ASN A 37 3.61 16.02 -7.04
CA ASN A 37 4.39 16.98 -6.26
C ASN A 37 4.68 18.23 -7.09
N LYS A 38 5.05 18.05 -8.36
CA LYS A 38 5.28 19.18 -9.28
C LYS A 38 4.02 20.00 -9.51
N ILE A 39 2.86 19.36 -9.68
CA ILE A 39 1.59 20.07 -9.89
C ILE A 39 1.22 20.87 -8.63
N ILE A 40 1.37 20.28 -7.44
CA ILE A 40 1.09 20.97 -6.18
C ILE A 40 2.06 22.13 -5.95
N GLU A 41 3.34 21.96 -6.24
CA GLU A 41 4.33 23.04 -6.19
C GLU A 41 4.00 24.18 -7.18
N GLU A 42 3.58 23.84 -8.39
CA GLU A 42 3.17 24.83 -9.40
C GLU A 42 1.93 25.61 -8.94
N LEU A 43 0.91 24.93 -8.41
CA LEU A 43 -0.26 25.59 -7.81
C LEU A 43 0.11 26.48 -6.63
N ALA A 44 0.99 26.02 -5.73
CA ALA A 44 1.46 26.80 -4.59
C ALA A 44 2.23 28.08 -5.00
N GLN A 45 2.91 28.06 -6.15
CA GLN A 45 3.59 29.25 -6.70
C GLN A 45 2.64 30.21 -7.43
N ILE A 46 1.53 29.68 -7.96
CA ILE A 46 0.49 30.46 -8.65
C ILE A 46 -0.43 31.13 -7.63
N PHE A 47 -0.76 30.46 -6.53
CA PHE A 47 -1.72 30.92 -5.53
C PHE A 47 -1.50 32.37 -5.04
N PRO A 48 -0.28 32.82 -4.67
CA PRO A 48 -0.04 34.20 -4.21
C PRO A 48 -0.25 35.26 -5.29
N LYS A 49 -0.33 34.87 -6.57
CA LYS A 49 -0.45 35.76 -7.72
C LYS A 49 -1.91 35.92 -8.19
N LEU A 50 -2.82 35.08 -7.70
CA LEU A 50 -4.25 35.10 -8.04
C LEU A 50 -4.92 36.34 -7.43
N LYS A 51 -5.74 37.03 -8.22
CA LYS A 51 -6.44 38.26 -7.78
C LYS A 51 -7.92 38.28 -8.16
N SER A 52 -8.33 37.51 -9.16
CA SER A 52 -9.73 37.42 -9.59
C SER A 52 -10.45 36.26 -8.91
N ALA A 53 -11.77 36.41 -8.70
CA ALA A 53 -12.62 35.34 -8.19
C ALA A 53 -12.64 34.13 -9.13
N ASP A 54 -12.60 34.34 -10.44
CA ASP A 54 -12.60 33.27 -11.44
C ASP A 54 -11.28 32.48 -11.44
N GLU A 55 -10.15 33.17 -11.25
CA GLU A 55 -8.81 32.57 -11.13
C GLU A 55 -8.74 31.67 -9.87
N ILE A 56 -9.31 32.14 -8.76
CA ILE A 56 -9.41 31.36 -7.52
C ILE A 56 -10.35 30.16 -7.70
N GLY A 57 -11.45 30.32 -8.45
CA GLY A 57 -12.36 29.22 -8.78
C GLY A 57 -11.67 28.09 -9.55
N LEU A 58 -10.83 28.44 -10.53
CA LEU A 58 -10.06 27.47 -11.30
C LEU A 58 -8.97 26.77 -10.46
N ASP A 59 -8.29 27.50 -9.59
CA ASP A 59 -7.32 26.92 -8.65
C ASP A 59 -7.99 25.91 -7.71
N MET A 60 -9.16 26.26 -7.19
CA MET A 60 -9.97 25.36 -6.36
C MET A 60 -10.46 24.13 -7.12
N GLU A 61 -10.86 24.28 -8.39
CA GLU A 61 -11.22 23.15 -9.25
C GLU A 61 -10.02 22.23 -9.51
N ALA A 62 -8.83 22.80 -9.75
CA ALA A 62 -7.60 22.03 -9.93
C ALA A 62 -7.25 21.23 -8.65
N LEU A 63 -7.31 21.87 -7.47
CA LEU A 63 -7.08 21.21 -6.18
C LEU A 63 -8.09 20.08 -5.92
N TYR A 64 -9.37 20.30 -6.23
CA TYR A 64 -10.42 19.30 -6.09
C TYR A 64 -10.14 18.07 -6.96
N ASN A 65 -9.76 18.28 -8.22
CA ASN A 65 -9.41 17.18 -9.13
C ASN A 65 -8.17 16.41 -8.67
N ILE A 66 -7.17 17.08 -8.11
CA ILE A 66 -5.99 16.43 -7.50
C ILE A 66 -6.41 15.57 -6.31
N ALA A 67 -7.27 16.08 -5.43
CA ALA A 67 -7.75 15.33 -4.26
C ALA A 67 -8.52 14.07 -4.67
N LEU A 68 -9.39 14.18 -5.68
CA LEU A 68 -10.08 13.04 -6.25
C LEU A 68 -9.07 12.03 -6.84
N LEU A 69 -7.99 12.47 -7.48
CA LEU A 69 -7.02 11.57 -8.10
C LEU A 69 -6.21 10.80 -7.05
N VAL A 70 -5.86 11.45 -5.94
CA VAL A 70 -5.23 10.79 -4.79
C VAL A 70 -6.13 9.69 -4.23
N ARG A 71 -7.45 9.95 -4.16
CA ARG A 71 -8.43 8.94 -3.74
C ARG A 71 -8.43 7.74 -4.69
N GLU A 72 -8.51 7.98 -6.01
CA GLU A 72 -8.51 6.91 -7.03
C GLU A 72 -7.21 6.08 -6.99
N ARG A 73 -6.04 6.73 -6.84
CA ARG A 73 -4.78 6.00 -6.65
C ARG A 73 -4.83 5.11 -5.41
N GLY A 74 -5.40 5.60 -4.31
CA GLY A 74 -5.58 4.84 -3.09
C GLY A 74 -6.52 3.63 -3.27
N ASP A 75 -7.64 3.83 -3.96
CA ASP A 75 -8.59 2.75 -4.27
C ASP A 75 -7.98 1.70 -5.21
N TRP A 76 -7.23 2.13 -6.22
CA TRP A 76 -6.49 1.23 -7.10
C TRP A 76 -5.44 0.41 -6.35
N ILE A 77 -4.67 1.02 -5.44
CA ILE A 77 -3.71 0.29 -4.60
C ILE A 77 -4.44 -0.69 -3.67
N ARG A 78 -5.59 -0.30 -3.11
CA ARG A 78 -6.43 -1.18 -2.29
C ARG A 78 -6.95 -2.37 -3.08
N SER A 79 -7.43 -2.16 -4.31
CA SER A 79 -7.92 -3.26 -5.16
C SER A 79 -6.78 -4.19 -5.57
N GLU A 80 -5.63 -3.64 -5.95
CA GLU A 80 -4.49 -4.44 -6.40
C GLU A 80 -3.87 -5.24 -5.24
N SER A 81 -3.76 -4.63 -4.05
CA SER A 81 -3.31 -5.34 -2.84
C SER A 81 -4.32 -6.42 -2.40
N ALA A 82 -5.62 -6.16 -2.51
CA ALA A 82 -6.64 -7.19 -2.27
C ALA A 82 -6.53 -8.36 -3.26
N LEU A 83 -6.26 -8.08 -4.53
CA LEU A 83 -6.00 -9.09 -5.57
C LEU A 83 -4.73 -9.90 -5.28
N LEU A 84 -3.64 -9.28 -4.82
CA LEU A 84 -2.41 -9.99 -4.45
C LEU A 84 -2.62 -10.94 -3.25
N VAL A 85 -3.43 -10.53 -2.28
CA VAL A 85 -3.68 -11.32 -1.06
C VAL A 85 -4.77 -12.39 -1.28
N LEU A 86 -5.85 -12.04 -1.97
CA LEU A 86 -6.99 -12.93 -2.20
C LEU A 86 -6.87 -13.74 -3.49
N GLY A 87 -6.07 -13.29 -4.46
CA GLY A 87 -5.84 -13.97 -5.73
C GLY A 87 -5.40 -15.43 -5.58
N PRO A 88 -4.40 -15.73 -4.73
CA PRO A 88 -4.01 -17.11 -4.44
C PRO A 88 -5.14 -17.95 -3.83
N LEU A 89 -5.97 -17.36 -2.96
CA LEU A 89 -7.13 -18.03 -2.37
C LEU A 89 -8.20 -18.34 -3.44
N PHE A 90 -8.54 -17.37 -4.29
CA PHE A 90 -9.49 -17.57 -5.38
C PHE A 90 -8.99 -18.57 -6.42
N ALA A 91 -7.70 -18.53 -6.75
CA ALA A 91 -7.07 -19.54 -7.60
C ALA A 91 -7.17 -20.94 -6.97
N MET A 92 -6.87 -21.06 -5.68
CA MET A 92 -6.94 -22.34 -4.97
C MET A 92 -8.38 -22.88 -4.86
N LEU A 93 -9.37 -22.00 -4.65
CA LEU A 93 -10.79 -22.37 -4.67
C LEU A 93 -11.24 -22.83 -6.06
N ARG A 94 -10.83 -22.13 -7.13
CA ARG A 94 -11.11 -22.54 -8.51
C ARG A 94 -10.46 -23.87 -8.85
N ILE A 95 -9.20 -24.09 -8.48
CA ILE A 95 -8.50 -25.37 -8.69
C ILE A 95 -9.24 -26.51 -7.99
N LYS A 96 -9.81 -26.29 -6.79
CA LYS A 96 -10.60 -27.32 -6.09
C LYS A 96 -11.97 -27.60 -6.72
N LEU A 97 -12.55 -26.62 -7.41
CA LEU A 97 -13.87 -26.74 -8.03
C LEU A 97 -13.82 -27.28 -9.46
N PHE A 98 -12.69 -27.14 -10.15
CA PHE A 98 -12.54 -27.63 -11.51
C PHE A 98 -12.35 -29.14 -11.57
N ASN A 99 -12.92 -29.73 -12.62
CA ASN A 99 -12.69 -31.12 -12.94
C ASN A 99 -11.25 -31.27 -13.47
N PRO A 100 -10.58 -32.43 -13.29
CA PRO A 100 -9.21 -32.65 -13.74
C PRO A 100 -8.98 -32.33 -15.23
N GLU A 101 -9.99 -32.59 -16.06
CA GLU A 101 -9.98 -32.34 -17.51
C GLU A 101 -10.00 -30.83 -17.85
N GLU A 102 -10.79 -30.03 -17.13
CA GLU A 102 -10.86 -28.58 -17.30
C GLU A 102 -9.57 -27.91 -16.83
N LEU A 103 -9.03 -28.38 -15.71
CA LEU A 103 -7.72 -27.95 -15.20
C LEU A 103 -6.61 -28.24 -16.21
N ALA A 104 -6.57 -29.46 -16.76
CA ALA A 104 -5.58 -29.83 -17.78
C ALA A 104 -5.69 -28.94 -19.03
N LYS A 105 -6.91 -28.61 -19.44
CA LYS A 105 -7.16 -27.72 -20.59
C LYS A 105 -6.70 -26.28 -20.33
N ILE A 106 -7.02 -25.71 -19.16
CA ILE A 106 -6.56 -24.38 -18.75
C ILE A 106 -5.03 -24.33 -18.66
N PHE A 107 -4.41 -25.38 -18.09
CA PHE A 107 -2.96 -25.48 -18.03
C PHE A 107 -2.36 -25.54 -19.42
N LEU A 108 -2.90 -26.33 -20.35
CA LEU A 108 -2.49 -26.39 -21.75
C LEU A 108 -2.61 -25.04 -22.46
N GLU A 109 -3.70 -24.32 -22.27
CA GLU A 109 -3.93 -23.00 -22.86
C GLU A 109 -2.96 -21.93 -22.29
N SER A 110 -2.58 -22.08 -21.02
CA SER A 110 -1.65 -21.18 -20.33
C SER A 110 -0.19 -21.64 -20.40
N TRP A 111 0.07 -22.78 -21.03
CA TRP A 111 1.40 -23.37 -21.15
C TRP A 111 2.20 -22.57 -22.18
N HIS A 112 2.99 -21.60 -21.71
CA HIS A 112 3.96 -20.83 -22.51
C HIS A 112 5.41 -21.22 -22.19
N PRO A 113 5.85 -22.44 -22.53
CA PRO A 113 7.16 -22.93 -22.21
C PRO A 113 8.16 -22.24 -23.14
N ILE A 114 9.22 -21.69 -22.56
CA ILE A 114 10.38 -21.27 -23.34
C ILE A 114 11.21 -22.53 -23.56
N ILE A 115 10.80 -23.36 -24.53
CA ILE A 115 11.37 -24.71 -24.72
C ILE A 115 12.82 -24.64 -25.20
N SER A 116 13.19 -23.63 -26.00
CA SER A 116 14.56 -23.18 -26.25
C SER A 116 14.53 -21.97 -27.21
N LEU A 117 15.56 -21.12 -27.14
CA LEU A 117 15.86 -20.14 -28.19
C LEU A 117 17.22 -20.51 -28.79
N ASN A 118 17.23 -21.32 -29.85
CA ASN A 118 18.48 -21.70 -30.51
C ASN A 118 19.14 -20.54 -31.28
N GLN A 119 18.38 -19.48 -31.61
CA GLN A 119 18.94 -18.26 -32.23
C GLN A 119 18.22 -17.01 -31.73
N ILE A 120 19.00 -16.05 -31.24
CA ILE A 120 18.55 -14.67 -31.05
C ILE A 120 18.61 -13.99 -32.42
N THR A 121 17.46 -13.57 -32.94
CA THR A 121 17.41 -12.74 -34.14
C THR A 121 17.74 -11.28 -33.80
N THR A 122 18.31 -10.55 -34.76
CA THR A 122 18.64 -9.12 -34.61
C THR A 122 17.43 -8.27 -34.19
N THR A 123 16.24 -8.60 -34.69
CA THR A 123 14.97 -7.96 -34.28
C THR A 123 14.61 -8.22 -32.83
N ARG A 124 14.86 -9.42 -32.31
CA ARG A 124 14.65 -9.76 -30.89
C ARG A 124 15.67 -9.04 -30.01
N PHE A 125 16.91 -8.95 -30.46
CA PHE A 125 17.98 -8.21 -29.77
C PHE A 125 17.65 -6.72 -29.70
N LEU A 126 17.19 -6.12 -30.80
CA LEU A 126 16.72 -4.73 -30.85
C LEU A 126 15.51 -4.52 -29.95
N SER A 127 14.57 -5.46 -29.89
CA SER A 127 13.41 -5.38 -28.99
C SER A 127 13.82 -5.45 -27.52
N ALA A 128 14.78 -6.32 -27.19
CA ALA A 128 15.36 -6.42 -25.86
C ALA A 128 16.16 -5.16 -25.48
N LEU A 129 16.92 -4.60 -26.42
CA LEU A 129 17.63 -3.33 -26.26
C LEU A 129 16.67 -2.17 -26.06
N ASN A 130 15.61 -2.07 -26.87
CA ASN A 130 14.58 -1.05 -26.73
C ASN A 130 13.84 -1.19 -25.39
N TYR A 131 13.53 -2.41 -24.97
CA TYR A 131 13.02 -2.68 -23.63
C TYR A 131 14.01 -2.20 -22.56
N TRP A 132 15.29 -2.59 -22.65
CA TRP A 132 16.32 -2.19 -21.70
C TRP A 132 16.56 -0.68 -21.63
N MET A 133 16.46 0.01 -22.77
CA MET A 133 16.58 1.46 -22.85
C MET A 133 15.32 2.20 -22.38
N SER A 134 14.13 1.61 -22.57
CA SER A 134 12.84 2.15 -22.11
C SER A 134 12.59 1.92 -20.62
N LEU A 135 13.26 0.93 -20.01
CA LEU A 135 13.38 0.86 -18.57
C LEU A 135 14.06 2.14 -18.09
N LYS A 136 13.31 2.98 -17.36
CA LYS A 136 13.87 4.13 -16.64
C LYS A 136 15.11 3.66 -15.89
N LYS A 137 16.26 4.32 -16.11
CA LYS A 137 17.51 4.08 -15.36
C LYS A 137 17.16 3.87 -13.90
N TYR A 138 17.45 2.69 -13.37
CA TYR A 138 17.17 2.23 -12.02
C TYR A 138 17.88 3.05 -10.91
N GLY A 139 18.26 4.31 -11.15
CA GLY A 139 18.84 5.22 -10.16
C GLY A 139 17.82 6.12 -9.46
N GLY A 140 16.57 6.21 -9.96
CA GLY A 140 15.50 7.00 -9.34
C GLY A 140 14.68 6.23 -8.31
N ARG A 141 14.72 4.90 -8.36
CA ARG A 141 14.37 4.07 -7.21
C ARG A 141 15.59 4.08 -6.29
N LYS A 142 15.73 5.12 -5.47
CA LYS A 142 16.09 4.87 -4.07
C LYS A 142 14.93 4.11 -3.44
N ILE A 143 14.71 2.87 -3.90
CA ILE A 143 14.70 1.80 -2.94
C ILE A 143 16.09 2.02 -2.34
N GLU A 144 16.19 2.71 -1.19
CA GLU A 144 17.12 2.20 -0.20
C GLU A 144 16.90 0.72 -0.33
N LEU A 145 17.85 0.01 -0.95
CA LEU A 145 17.91 -1.43 -0.87
C LEU A 145 17.59 -1.61 0.58
N ILE A 146 16.34 -2.00 0.87
CA ILE A 146 15.99 -2.70 2.08
C ILE A 146 17.13 -3.67 2.00
N LYS A 147 18.13 -3.47 2.87
CA LYS A 147 19.29 -4.35 2.89
C LYS A 147 18.66 -5.72 2.73
N ASP A 148 19.30 -6.64 2.03
CA ASP A 148 18.98 -8.03 2.31
C ASP A 148 19.31 -8.25 3.80
N ILE A 149 18.48 -7.73 4.72
CA ILE A 149 17.91 -8.40 5.86
C ILE A 149 17.30 -9.58 5.14
N GLY A 150 18.13 -10.58 4.86
CA GLY A 150 17.71 -11.75 4.13
C GLY A 150 16.40 -12.15 4.76
N PHE A 151 15.34 -12.16 3.96
CA PHE A 151 14.11 -12.79 4.40
C PHE A 151 14.51 -14.24 4.62
N SER A 152 14.95 -14.55 5.84
CA SER A 152 15.00 -15.90 6.33
C SER A 152 13.54 -16.32 6.32
N GLU A 153 13.18 -17.10 5.30
CA GLU A 153 11.90 -17.78 5.28
C GLU A 153 11.84 -18.56 6.60
N ILE A 154 10.87 -18.22 7.45
CA ILE A 154 10.69 -18.93 8.70
C ILE A 154 10.34 -20.36 8.31
N SER A 155 11.23 -21.29 8.65
CA SER A 155 11.04 -22.69 8.32
C SER A 155 9.82 -23.25 9.07
N PHE A 156 9.19 -24.30 8.52
CA PHE A 156 8.11 -25.00 9.20
C PHE A 156 8.52 -25.49 10.60
N ASP A 157 9.78 -25.92 10.77
CA ASP A 157 10.30 -26.35 12.06
C ASP A 157 10.44 -25.20 13.06
N GLU A 158 10.81 -24.00 12.60
CA GLU A 158 10.83 -22.79 13.43
C GLU A 158 9.41 -22.38 13.83
N LEU A 159 8.46 -22.36 12.89
CA LEU A 159 7.04 -22.09 13.21
C LEU A 159 6.47 -23.11 14.21
N ARG A 160 6.91 -24.38 14.12
CA ARG A 160 6.53 -25.43 15.09
C ARG A 160 7.15 -25.17 16.46
N LYS A 161 8.44 -24.86 16.53
CA LYS A 161 9.15 -24.51 17.79
C LYS A 161 8.53 -23.29 18.46
N TYR A 162 8.13 -22.29 17.68
CA TYR A 162 7.46 -21.10 18.16
C TYR A 162 5.97 -21.32 18.51
N GLY A 163 5.43 -22.51 18.25
CA GLY A 163 4.07 -22.88 18.62
C GLY A 163 2.98 -22.28 17.74
N PHE A 164 3.33 -21.70 16.58
CA PHE A 164 2.37 -21.15 15.62
C PHE A 164 1.64 -22.24 14.82
N LEU A 165 2.23 -23.43 14.68
CA LEU A 165 1.62 -24.57 13.95
C LEU A 165 0.73 -25.45 14.82
N SER A 166 0.84 -25.36 16.15
CA SER A 166 -0.05 -26.10 17.06
C SER A 166 -1.23 -25.21 17.43
N GLU A 167 -2.46 -25.70 17.24
CA GLU A 167 -3.67 -24.97 17.61
C GLU A 167 -3.69 -24.60 19.10
N GLU A 168 -3.20 -25.48 19.97
CA GLU A 168 -3.09 -25.23 21.41
C GLU A 168 -2.02 -24.18 21.75
N GLY A 169 -0.88 -24.23 21.06
CA GLY A 169 0.20 -23.25 21.22
C GLY A 169 -0.26 -21.85 20.80
N PHE A 170 -0.87 -21.75 19.62
CA PHE A 170 -1.37 -20.50 19.10
C PHE A 170 -2.50 -19.91 19.98
N ARG A 171 -3.45 -20.73 20.43
CA ARG A 171 -4.50 -20.28 21.37
C ARG A 171 -3.91 -19.69 22.65
N LYS A 172 -2.85 -20.30 23.21
CA LYS A 172 -2.16 -19.75 24.40
C LYS A 172 -1.54 -18.39 24.13
N ILE A 173 -0.88 -18.20 22.98
CA ILE A 173 -0.30 -16.91 22.57
C ILE A 173 -1.41 -15.85 22.48
N VAL A 174 -2.50 -16.16 21.76
CA VAL A 174 -3.63 -15.24 21.57
C VAL A 174 -4.31 -14.90 22.89
N MET A 175 -4.57 -15.88 23.76
CA MET A 175 -5.17 -15.64 25.08
C MET A 175 -4.29 -14.78 25.97
N LYS A 176 -2.98 -15.06 26.02
CA LYS A 176 -2.01 -14.29 26.81
C LYS A 176 -1.94 -12.84 26.32
N PHE A 177 -1.93 -12.65 25.00
CA PHE A 177 -1.96 -11.33 24.39
C PHE A 177 -3.27 -10.59 24.67
N ARG A 178 -4.41 -11.26 24.50
CA ARG A 178 -5.74 -10.70 24.79
C ARG A 178 -5.87 -10.24 26.23
N ASN A 179 -5.43 -11.05 27.20
CA ASN A 179 -5.45 -10.67 28.61
C ASN A 179 -4.58 -9.44 28.90
N ARG A 180 -3.47 -9.25 28.15
CA ARG A 180 -2.63 -8.05 28.25
C ARG A 180 -3.35 -6.83 27.67
N ILE A 181 -3.85 -6.95 26.44
CA ILE A 181 -4.46 -5.80 25.74
C ILE A 181 -5.75 -5.35 26.41
N GLU A 182 -6.55 -6.27 26.97
CA GLU A 182 -7.75 -5.94 27.75
C GLU A 182 -7.43 -5.09 28.98
N LYS A 183 -6.25 -5.25 29.60
CA LYS A 183 -5.83 -4.38 30.72
C LYS A 183 -5.53 -2.96 30.26
N LEU A 184 -4.98 -2.79 29.06
CA LEU A 184 -4.71 -1.47 28.49
C LEU A 184 -6.03 -0.75 28.15
N PHE A 185 -6.99 -1.47 27.57
CA PHE A 185 -8.31 -0.94 27.22
C PHE A 185 -9.22 -0.67 28.44
N LYS A 186 -8.85 -1.04 29.67
CA LYS A 186 -9.61 -0.63 30.87
C LYS A 186 -9.54 0.88 31.15
N ARG A 187 -8.50 1.55 30.66
CA ARG A 187 -8.23 2.97 30.95
C ARG A 187 -8.44 3.91 29.75
N ARG A 188 -8.45 3.35 28.53
CA ARG A 188 -8.52 4.12 27.28
C ARG A 188 -9.35 3.36 26.25
N ASP A 189 -10.15 4.07 25.48
CA ASP A 189 -10.95 3.48 24.39
C ASP A 189 -10.16 3.34 23.06
N ARG A 190 -9.04 4.05 22.94
CA ARG A 190 -8.10 4.00 21.82
C ARG A 190 -6.67 3.87 22.32
N ILE A 191 -5.87 3.05 21.65
CA ILE A 191 -4.47 2.80 22.02
C ILE A 191 -3.62 2.79 20.75
N ASP A 192 -2.41 3.35 20.81
CA ASP A 192 -1.45 3.27 19.70
C ASP A 192 -1.10 1.81 19.40
N TYR A 193 -0.99 1.46 18.12
CA TYR A 193 -0.63 0.11 17.68
C TYR A 193 0.67 -0.39 18.31
N TRP A 194 1.70 0.44 18.36
CA TRP A 194 2.99 0.07 18.91
C TRP A 194 2.92 -0.13 20.42
N GLU A 195 2.13 0.67 21.14
CA GLU A 195 1.83 0.42 22.56
C GLU A 195 1.13 -0.94 22.76
N CYS A 196 0.30 -1.36 21.79
CA CYS A 196 -0.37 -2.65 21.82
C CYS A 196 0.53 -3.85 21.53
N VAL A 197 1.50 -3.75 20.61
CA VAL A 197 2.29 -4.91 20.17
C VAL A 197 3.68 -4.97 20.80
N MET A 198 4.26 -3.85 21.21
CA MET A 198 5.63 -3.78 21.71
C MET A 198 5.82 -4.64 22.97
N ALA A 199 6.95 -5.34 23.00
CA ALA A 199 7.40 -6.19 24.09
C ALA A 199 8.93 -6.11 24.23
N ASN A 200 9.46 -6.69 25.31
CA ASN A 200 10.88 -6.67 25.65
C ASN A 200 11.78 -7.41 24.65
N SER A 201 11.22 -8.26 23.79
CA SER A 201 11.94 -8.92 22.70
C SER A 201 11.25 -8.69 21.37
N PHE A 202 12.05 -8.67 20.29
CA PHE A 202 11.55 -8.52 18.93
C PHE A 202 10.60 -9.67 18.57
N GLN A 203 11.01 -10.92 18.83
CA GLN A 203 10.17 -12.10 18.59
C GLN A 203 8.79 -11.97 19.23
N ARG A 204 8.74 -11.56 20.51
CA ARG A 204 7.47 -11.40 21.23
C ARG A 204 6.63 -10.23 20.69
N THR A 205 7.27 -9.21 20.14
CA THR A 205 6.59 -8.11 19.45
C THR A 205 5.93 -8.59 18.17
N VAL A 206 6.62 -9.42 17.38
CA VAL A 206 6.07 -10.06 16.17
C VAL A 206 4.92 -11.01 16.54
N GLU A 207 5.07 -11.85 17.57
CA GLU A 207 4.01 -12.72 18.10
C GLU A 207 2.76 -11.93 18.48
N ASN A 208 2.93 -10.81 19.19
CA ASN A 208 1.84 -9.93 19.59
C ASN A 208 1.15 -9.28 18.38
N ALA A 209 1.92 -8.82 17.39
CA ALA A 209 1.38 -8.24 16.17
C ALA A 209 0.54 -9.24 15.36
N TYR A 210 1.03 -10.47 15.25
CA TYR A 210 0.30 -11.55 14.60
C TYR A 210 -0.99 -11.91 15.37
N ALA A 211 -0.91 -12.02 16.70
CA ALA A 211 -2.08 -12.25 17.55
C ALA A 211 -3.12 -11.11 17.43
N LEU A 212 -2.67 -9.86 17.37
CA LEU A 212 -3.54 -8.70 17.17
C LEU A 212 -4.24 -8.75 15.80
N SER A 213 -3.49 -9.02 14.73
CA SER A 213 -4.04 -9.17 13.37
C SER A 213 -5.11 -10.27 13.32
N PHE A 214 -4.88 -11.40 13.99
CA PHE A 214 -5.86 -12.48 14.13
C PHE A 214 -7.12 -12.02 14.87
N LEU A 215 -6.99 -11.28 15.98
CA LEU A 215 -8.13 -10.80 16.75
C LEU A 215 -8.93 -9.72 16.00
N ILE A 216 -8.27 -8.86 15.22
CA ILE A 216 -8.91 -7.89 14.33
C ILE A 216 -9.69 -8.60 13.23
N SER A 217 -9.09 -9.61 12.60
CA SER A 217 -9.75 -10.45 11.57
C SER A 217 -11.00 -11.17 12.10
N ARG A 218 -11.08 -11.40 13.41
CA ARG A 218 -12.25 -11.99 14.09
C ARG A 218 -13.27 -10.94 14.58
N GLY A 219 -13.04 -9.65 14.34
CA GLY A 219 -13.92 -8.56 14.76
C GLY A 219 -13.93 -8.29 16.26
N ILE A 220 -12.92 -8.78 17.00
CA ILE A 220 -12.80 -8.55 18.45
C ILE A 220 -12.23 -7.15 18.73
N TYR A 221 -11.32 -6.70 17.87
CA TYR A 221 -10.74 -5.36 17.88
C TYR A 221 -10.84 -4.74 16.49
N PHE A 222 -10.71 -3.42 16.42
CA PHE A 222 -10.74 -2.65 15.19
C PHE A 222 -9.46 -1.81 15.10
N ILE A 223 -9.08 -1.44 13.89
CA ILE A 223 -7.87 -0.67 13.61
C ILE A 223 -8.19 0.47 12.64
N ASP A 224 -7.54 1.62 12.81
CA ASP A 224 -7.67 2.78 11.94
C ASP A 224 -6.34 3.49 11.76
N ILE A 225 -6.15 4.15 10.62
CA ILE A 225 -5.01 5.02 10.37
C ILE A 225 -5.48 6.47 10.50
N GLU A 226 -4.88 7.22 11.41
CA GLU A 226 -5.15 8.65 11.52
C GLU A 226 -4.61 9.39 10.27
N PRO A 227 -5.47 10.00 9.44
CA PRO A 227 -5.07 10.50 8.12
C PRO A 227 -3.98 11.58 8.15
N LEU A 228 -3.94 12.37 9.22
CA LEU A 228 -3.01 13.50 9.38
C LEU A 228 -1.62 13.06 9.84
N SER A 229 -1.55 12.05 10.71
CA SER A 229 -0.29 11.62 11.35
C SER A 229 0.27 10.33 10.77
N GLY A 230 -0.55 9.56 10.04
CA GLY A 230 -0.21 8.20 9.59
C GLY A 230 -0.09 7.19 10.73
N LYS A 231 -0.44 7.57 11.98
CA LYS A 231 -0.38 6.66 13.14
C LYS A 231 -1.54 5.69 13.11
N ILE A 232 -1.24 4.48 13.57
CA ILE A 232 -2.18 3.37 13.60
C ILE A 232 -2.72 3.25 15.02
N TYR A 233 -4.04 3.25 15.17
CA TYR A 233 -4.71 3.08 16.46
C TYR A 233 -5.58 1.83 16.48
N VAL A 234 -5.64 1.19 17.65
CA VAL A 234 -6.46 0.01 17.93
C VAL A 234 -7.62 0.42 18.83
N TYR A 235 -8.81 -0.09 18.52
CA TYR A 235 -10.06 0.18 19.22
C TYR A 235 -10.72 -1.11 19.67
N LYS A 236 -11.39 -1.07 20.83
CA LYS A 236 -12.21 -2.20 21.31
C LYS A 236 -13.63 -2.19 20.75
N LYS A 237 -14.18 -1.02 20.47
CA LYS A 237 -15.49 -0.85 19.85
C LYS A 237 -15.31 -0.17 18.50
N MET A 238 -16.05 -0.63 17.50
CA MET A 238 -16.00 -0.05 16.16
C MET A 238 -16.43 1.43 16.23
N PRO A 239 -15.57 2.38 15.87
CA PRO A 239 -15.99 3.76 15.73
C PRO A 239 -16.90 3.87 14.51
N ARG A 240 -17.94 4.71 14.61
CA ARG A 240 -19.12 4.78 13.71
C ARG A 240 -18.81 5.11 12.22
N LYS A 241 -17.54 5.25 11.82
CA LYS A 241 -17.12 5.72 10.49
C LYS A 241 -15.89 4.98 9.89
N ILE A 242 -15.49 3.82 10.40
CA ILE A 242 -14.41 3.07 9.73
C ILE A 242 -14.96 2.31 8.53
N ILE A 243 -14.45 2.64 7.35
CA ILE A 243 -14.58 1.82 6.14
C ILE A 243 -13.62 0.64 6.30
N SER A 244 -14.13 -0.59 6.15
CA SER A 244 -13.31 -1.81 6.19
C SER A 244 -12.19 -1.71 5.16
N SER A 245 -10.95 -1.62 5.62
CA SER A 245 -9.76 -1.51 4.79
C SER A 245 -8.67 -2.46 5.28
N SER A 246 -7.89 -2.99 4.34
CA SER A 246 -6.69 -3.77 4.65
C SER A 246 -5.56 -2.81 5.01
N ILE A 247 -5.08 -2.90 6.25
CA ILE A 247 -3.96 -2.09 6.74
C ILE A 247 -2.73 -2.97 6.81
N VAL A 248 -1.68 -2.58 6.08
CA VAL A 248 -0.37 -3.25 6.14
C VAL A 248 0.44 -2.65 7.27
N THR A 249 0.88 -3.49 8.20
CA THR A 249 1.78 -3.10 9.30
C THR A 249 3.16 -3.70 9.07
N SER A 250 4.16 -2.87 8.74
CA SER A 250 5.55 -3.30 8.67
C SER A 250 6.18 -3.29 10.08
N ILE A 251 6.85 -4.39 10.43
CA ILE A 251 7.60 -4.52 11.69
C ILE A 251 8.99 -4.99 11.35
N SER A 252 9.97 -4.09 11.40
CA SER A 252 11.38 -4.41 11.24
C SER A 252 12.11 -4.41 12.59
N TYR A 253 13.22 -5.13 12.69
CA TYR A 253 14.06 -5.11 13.90
C TYR A 253 14.63 -3.72 14.15
N GLU A 254 15.04 -3.01 13.09
CA GLU A 254 15.59 -1.66 13.15
C GLU A 254 14.56 -0.66 13.71
N ASP A 255 13.32 -0.71 13.22
CA ASP A 255 12.21 0.11 13.74
C ASP A 255 11.88 -0.21 15.20
N TRP A 256 11.92 -1.49 15.58
CA TRP A 256 11.68 -1.92 16.94
C TRP A 256 12.73 -1.37 17.92
N VAL A 257 14.01 -1.44 17.56
CA VAL A 257 15.11 -0.89 18.36
C VAL A 257 14.96 0.63 18.51
N LYS A 258 14.73 1.34 17.40
CA LYS A 258 14.57 2.80 17.41
C LYS A 258 13.44 3.25 18.34
N ARG A 259 12.27 2.62 18.22
CA ARG A 259 11.10 2.96 19.05
C ARG A 259 11.27 2.54 20.51
N ARG A 260 12.11 1.54 20.81
CA ARG A 260 12.48 1.21 22.20
C ARG A 260 13.34 2.30 22.82
N MET A 261 14.31 2.83 22.08
CA MET A 261 15.16 3.93 22.55
C MET A 261 14.42 5.26 22.70
N GLU A 262 13.34 5.48 21.94
CA GLU A 262 12.48 6.67 22.07
C GLU A 262 11.50 6.61 23.26
N ASN A 263 11.31 5.44 23.87
CA ASN A 263 10.35 5.21 24.97
C ASN A 263 11.04 4.82 26.31
N GLU A 264 12.37 4.80 26.37
CA GLU A 264 13.19 4.73 27.60
C GLU A 264 13.61 6.14 28.04
#